data_AF-X1D672-F1
#
_entry.id   AF-X1D672-F1
#
_cell.length_a   1.000
_cell.length_b   1.000
_cell.length_c   1.000
_cell.angle_alpha   90.00
_cell.angle_beta   90.00
_cell.angle_gamma   90.00
#
_symmetry.space_group_name_H-M   'P 1'
#
loop_
_entity.id
_entity.type
_entity.pdbx_description
1 polymer ?
#
loop_
_entity_poly.entity_id
_entity_poly.type
_entity_poly.pdbx_seq_one_letter_code
_entity_poly.pdbx_strand_id
1 'polypeptide(L)' 'MTNKKMSTVVTLLTTMVLTMVVNVVNAEGRQLEAESAVVTKHSTKVKGKQFSYTATAGTQPVWDKKGEVIASLFYR' A
#
# COMPACT_ATOMS: atom_id res chain seq x y z
N MET A 1 -36.65 34.28 -30.72
CA MET A 1 -36.34 33.65 -29.41
C MET A 1 -35.81 32.21 -29.50
N THR A 2 -35.68 31.64 -30.72
CA THR A 2 -35.33 30.23 -30.95
C THR A 2 -33.83 29.95 -30.94
N ASN A 3 -32.99 30.85 -31.48
CA ASN A 3 -31.54 30.65 -31.59
C ASN A 3 -30.82 30.71 -30.24
N LYS A 4 -31.30 31.54 -29.30
CA LYS A 4 -30.71 31.65 -27.95
C LYS A 4 -30.95 30.37 -27.14
N LYS A 5 -32.16 29.79 -27.22
CA LYS A 5 -32.49 28.51 -26.60
C LYS A 5 -31.66 27.36 -27.18
N MET A 6 -31.51 27.32 -28.50
CA MET A 6 -30.69 26.31 -29.19
C MET A 6 -29.21 26.40 -28.80
N SER A 7 -28.65 27.61 -28.73
CA SER A 7 -27.27 27.82 -28.26
C SER A 7 -27.08 27.38 -26.82
N THR A 8 -28.02 27.67 -25.92
CA THR A 8 -27.96 27.23 -24.51
C THR A 8 -27.98 25.70 -24.39
N VAL A 9 -28.79 25.02 -25.21
CA VAL A 9 -28.84 23.54 -25.24
C VAL A 9 -27.53 22.96 -25.73
N VAL A 10 -26.93 23.53 -26.78
CA VAL A 10 -25.62 23.09 -27.30
C VAL A 10 -24.51 23.31 -26.27
N THR A 11 -24.51 24.44 -25.56
CA THR A 11 -23.56 24.72 -24.48
C THR A 11 -23.73 23.76 -23.31
N LEU A 12 -24.96 23.38 -22.94
CA LEU A 12 -25.23 22.41 -21.89
C LEU A 12 -24.70 21.00 -22.26
N LEU A 13 -24.95 20.57 -23.49
CA LEU A 13 -24.48 19.30 -24.03
C LEU A 13 -22.95 19.23 -24.11
N THR A 14 -22.29 20.30 -24.55
CA THR A 14 -20.82 20.34 -24.59
C THR A 14 -20.21 20.31 -23.19
N THR A 15 -20.80 21.00 -22.22
CA THR A 15 -20.32 20.99 -20.83
C THR A 15 -20.46 19.59 -20.20
N MET A 16 -21.57 18.90 -20.47
CA MET A 16 -21.84 17.55 -19.99
C MET A 16 -20.84 16.51 -20.55
N VAL A 17 -20.53 16.60 -21.84
CA VAL A 17 -19.51 15.74 -22.47
C VAL A 17 -18.11 16.02 -21.91
N LEU A 18 -17.77 17.28 -21.66
CA LEU A 18 -16.48 17.66 -21.10
C LEU A 18 -16.26 17.10 -19.68
N THR A 19 -17.32 17.01 -18.87
CA THR A 19 -17.24 16.44 -17.51
C THR A 19 -17.12 14.92 -17.47
N MET A 20 -17.40 14.19 -18.56
CA MET A 20 -17.26 12.73 -18.59
C MET A 20 -15.81 12.25 -18.79
N VAL A 21 -14.88 13.13 -19.16
CA VAL A 21 -13.49 12.76 -19.51
C VAL A 21 -12.53 12.81 -18.30
N VAL A 22 -12.99 13.25 -17.13
CA VAL A 22 -12.16 13.27 -15.91
C VAL A 22 -12.03 11.86 -15.33
N ASN A 23 -10.93 11.19 -15.69
CA ASN A 23 -10.47 10.00 -15.00
C ASN A 23 -9.78 10.41 -13.70
N VAL A 24 -10.37 10.06 -12.55
CA VAL A 24 -9.71 10.23 -11.25
C VAL A 24 -8.69 9.10 -11.09
N VAL A 25 -7.41 9.41 -11.28
CA VAL A 25 -6.31 8.47 -11.00
C VAL A 25 -6.01 8.53 -9.51
N ASN A 26 -6.45 7.51 -8.77
CA ASN A 26 -6.01 7.30 -7.40
C ASN A 26 -4.68 6.54 -7.43
N ALA A 27 -3.59 7.20 -7.05
CA ALA A 27 -2.34 6.52 -6.80
C ALA A 27 -2.40 5.94 -5.38
N GLU A 28 -2.76 4.66 -5.26
CA GLU A 28 -2.66 3.96 -3.98
C GLU A 28 -1.18 3.79 -3.64
N GLY A 29 -0.74 4.46 -2.57
CA GLY A 29 0.60 4.28 -2.04
C GLY A 29 0.80 2.84 -1.57
N ARG A 30 2.03 2.32 -1.69
CA ARG A 30 2.36 1.01 -1.11
C ARG A 30 2.24 1.11 0.41
N GLN A 31 1.28 0.40 0.98
CA GLN A 31 1.16 0.24 2.43
C GLN A 31 2.16 -0.83 2.90
N LEU A 32 2.94 -0.48 3.91
CA LEU A 32 3.79 -1.45 4.61
C LEU A 32 2.95 -2.12 5.70
N GLU A 33 3.08 -3.44 5.81
CA GLU A 33 2.57 -4.18 6.97
C GLU A 33 3.26 -3.69 8.24
N ALA A 34 2.53 -3.68 9.36
CA ALA A 34 3.06 -3.21 10.63
C ALA A 34 4.23 -4.09 11.10
N GLU A 35 4.04 -5.39 11.23
CA GLU A 35 5.10 -6.27 11.73
C GLU A 35 5.03 -7.68 11.12
N SER A 36 6.16 -8.38 11.15
CA SER A 36 6.23 -9.78 10.74
C SER A 36 7.33 -10.51 11.51
N ALA A 37 7.09 -11.76 11.89
CA ALA A 37 8.09 -12.62 12.50
C ALA A 37 7.90 -14.07 12.05
N VAL A 38 8.99 -14.72 11.68
CA VAL A 38 9.05 -16.14 11.32
C VAL A 38 10.00 -16.85 12.27
N VAL A 39 9.47 -17.85 12.97
CA VAL A 39 10.23 -18.67 13.91
C VAL A 39 10.43 -20.06 13.31
N THR A 40 11.69 -20.50 13.24
CA THR A 40 12.07 -21.81 12.73
C THR A 40 12.86 -22.58 13.77
N LYS A 41 12.63 -23.90 13.85
CA LYS A 41 13.32 -24.80 14.77
C LYS A 41 14.29 -25.67 14.00
N HIS A 42 15.50 -25.79 14.49
CA HIS A 42 16.58 -26.54 13.86
C HIS A 42 17.31 -27.42 14.89
N SER A 43 18.03 -28.42 14.42
CA SER A 43 18.89 -29.27 15.25
C SER A 43 20.15 -29.63 14.49
N THR A 44 21.30 -29.60 15.17
CA THR A 44 22.60 -29.94 14.60
C THR A 44 23.43 -30.77 15.58
N LYS A 45 24.47 -31.44 15.08
CA LYS A 45 25.43 -32.16 15.92
C LYS A 45 26.77 -31.43 15.93
N VAL A 46 27.24 -31.03 17.11
CA VAL A 46 28.56 -30.42 17.32
C VAL A 46 29.38 -31.36 18.18
N LYS A 47 30.53 -31.84 17.67
CA LYS A 47 31.39 -32.83 18.37
C LYS A 47 30.60 -34.07 18.84
N GLY A 48 29.68 -34.57 18.00
CA GLY A 48 28.87 -35.76 18.30
C GLY A 48 27.69 -35.52 19.26
N LYS A 49 27.58 -34.35 19.91
CA LYS A 49 26.44 -33.99 20.76
C LYS A 49 25.39 -33.25 19.94
N GLN A 50 24.12 -33.62 20.10
CA GLN A 50 23.00 -32.97 19.44
C GLN A 50 22.60 -31.69 20.18
N PHE A 51 22.39 -30.61 19.44
CA PHE A 51 21.95 -29.31 19.92
C PHE A 51 20.79 -28.83 19.06
N SER A 52 19.66 -28.55 19.71
CA SER A 52 18.51 -27.90 19.07
C SER A 52 18.59 -26.39 19.31
N TYR A 53 18.19 -25.60 18.31
CA TYR A 53 18.11 -24.15 18.42
C TYR A 53 16.90 -23.60 17.67
N THR A 54 16.49 -22.39 18.06
CA THR A 54 15.39 -21.67 17.41
C THR A 54 15.97 -20.42 16.78
N ALA A 55 15.67 -20.20 15.50
CA ALA A 55 16.04 -18.98 14.77
C ALA A 55 14.78 -18.18 14.47
N THR A 56 14.83 -16.86 14.71
CA THR A 56 13.72 -15.94 14.47
C THR A 56 14.19 -14.84 13.55
N ALA A 57 13.49 -14.61 12.44
CA ALA A 57 13.72 -13.47 11.57
C ALA A 57 12.42 -12.70 11.36
N GLY A 58 12.49 -11.37 11.25
CA GLY A 58 11.30 -10.55 11.17
C GLY A 58 11.55 -9.11 10.77
N THR A 59 10.49 -8.33 10.76
CA THR A 59 10.49 -6.89 10.47
C THR A 59 9.69 -6.14 11.52
N GLN A 60 10.23 -5.05 12.03
CA GLN A 60 9.58 -4.16 13.00
C GLN A 60 9.26 -2.80 12.34
N PRO A 61 8.09 -2.20 12.57
CA PRO A 61 7.70 -0.95 11.91
C PRO A 61 8.40 0.26 12.50
N VAL A 62 8.67 1.25 11.66
CA VAL A 62 9.00 2.62 12.04
C VAL A 62 7.78 3.48 11.74
N TRP A 63 7.28 4.14 12.77
CA TRP A 63 6.06 4.95 12.71
C TRP A 63 6.38 6.44 12.57
N ASP A 64 5.56 7.15 11.81
CA ASP A 64 5.55 8.62 11.84
C ASP A 64 4.70 9.18 12.99
N LYS A 65 4.52 10.50 13.05
CA LYS A 65 3.72 11.17 14.08
C LYS A 65 2.21 10.93 13.95
N LYS A 66 1.74 10.46 12.80
CA LYS A 66 0.33 10.17 12.51
C LYS A 66 -0.03 8.71 12.75
N GLY A 67 0.96 7.87 13.06
CA GLY A 67 0.78 6.43 13.23
C GLY A 67 0.77 5.68 11.91
N GLU A 68 1.37 6.23 10.85
CA GLU A 68 1.58 5.53 9.58
C GLU A 68 2.94 4.84 9.56
N VAL A 69 3.00 3.62 9.03
CA VAL A 69 4.25 2.87 8.86
C VAL A 69 5.03 3.49 7.69
N ILE A 70 6.19 4.08 7.98
CA ILE A 70 7.02 4.77 6.99
C ILE A 70 8.28 3.98 6.60
N ALA A 71 8.69 3.00 7.41
CA ALA A 71 9.77 2.08 7.12
C ALA A 71 9.66 0.80 7.97
N SER A 72 10.50 -0.20 7.70
CA SER A 72 10.64 -1.38 8.56
C SER A 72 12.11 -1.74 8.83
N LEU A 73 12.39 -2.18 10.05
CA LEU A 73 13.67 -2.70 10.51
C LEU A 73 13.67 -4.22 10.39
N PHE A 74 14.55 -4.78 9.56
CA PHE A 74 14.74 -6.22 9.45
C PHE A 74 15.71 -6.76 10.52
N TYR A 75 15.36 -7.86 11.19
CA TYR A 75 16.18 -8.54 12.20
C TYR A 75 16.21 -10.07 12.02
N ARG A 76 17.26 -10.73 12.52
CA ARG A 76 17.49 -12.19 12.46
C ARG A 76 18.47 -12.67 13.52
#